data_AF-A0A078AHG5-F1
#
_entry.id   AF-A0A078AHG5-F1
#
_cell.length_a   1.000
_cell.length_b   1.000
_cell.length_c   1.000
_cell.angle_alpha   90.00
_cell.angle_beta   90.00
_cell.angle_gamma   90.00
#
_symmetry.space_group_name_H-M   'P 1'
#
loop_
_entity.id
_entity.type
_entity.pdbx_description
1 polymer ?
#
loop_
_entity_poly.entity_id
_entity_poly.type
_entity_poly.pdbx_seq_one_letter_code
_entity_poly.pdbx_strand_id
1 'polypeptide(L)'
;MASNRINRYRSLYEKLVRPNNGSTFPRHVFIRSANLQSSVYERVGDRQNCFESTLLHLTERFNGKEVYLVGSMNQSSMLAQRTKRLIEEIQPDVVLVQTNAKWWEKAKLLQYVDSQEELNKYETHLNKSLSQMWLEPYWSSRKILFLARQYLNGFLFQAHFRFGSDFKFWLPGLEVKYACEAAEKVGAEVHFMGSEINPVTYERLYHETRFNAIQYFVKRFQYVLSNWGLENESNQQKIHLVGPRTFTEKCLDSHLINWYIQATDIFFPRMKQIFVDSRDEDLFSHIDNCEGKKVVAVVNQWHLEGIEHHWCHRYGQVPRAVVFPEGINPVGDMNLREGLFQRLYNYVHREIASANSKGSPATYADWIIGYHRESNWQYEHRDM
;
A
#
# COMPACT_ATOMS: atom_id res chain seq x y z
N MET A 1 -20.01 -15.46 -34.17
CA MET A 1 -19.87 -15.27 -32.70
C MET A 1 -20.50 -13.94 -32.33
N ALA A 2 -21.66 -13.96 -31.68
CA ALA A 2 -22.40 -12.76 -31.35
C ALA A 2 -21.57 -11.87 -30.40
N SER A 3 -21.27 -10.64 -30.84
CA SER A 3 -20.60 -9.64 -30.02
C SER A 3 -21.53 -9.26 -28.86
N ASN A 4 -21.38 -9.92 -27.72
CA ASN A 4 -22.07 -9.55 -26.50
C ASN A 4 -21.81 -8.05 -26.26
N ARG A 5 -22.85 -7.26 -25.95
CA ARG A 5 -22.70 -5.80 -25.76
C ARG A 5 -21.56 -5.49 -24.77
N ILE A 6 -21.41 -6.34 -23.76
CA ILE A 6 -20.32 -6.32 -22.76
C ILE A 6 -18.93 -6.40 -23.42
N ASN A 7 -18.71 -7.29 -24.39
CA ASN A 7 -17.43 -7.43 -25.08
C ASN A 7 -17.08 -6.21 -25.94
N ARG A 8 -18.09 -5.54 -26.51
CA ARG A 8 -17.89 -4.28 -27.25
C ARG A 8 -17.44 -3.17 -26.29
N TYR A 9 -18.08 -3.04 -25.12
CA TYR A 9 -17.66 -2.10 -24.09
C TYR A 9 -16.28 -2.44 -23.51
N ARG A 10 -15.94 -3.72 -23.36
CA ARG A 10 -14.60 -4.16 -22.92
C ARG A 10 -13.50 -3.64 -23.84
N SER A 11 -13.64 -3.86 -25.15
CA SER A 11 -12.63 -3.41 -26.12
C SER A 11 -12.46 -1.88 -26.16
N LEU A 12 -13.54 -1.12 -25.88
CA LEU A 12 -13.49 0.33 -25.71
C LEU A 12 -12.87 0.72 -24.37
N TYR A 13 -13.18 -0.01 -23.30
CA TYR A 13 -12.69 0.21 -21.93
C TYR A 13 -11.18 -0.03 -21.82
N GLU A 14 -10.66 -1.07 -22.48
CA GLU A 14 -9.23 -1.40 -22.56
C GLU A 14 -8.44 -0.39 -23.41
N LYS A 15 -9.07 0.15 -24.48
CA LYS A 15 -8.45 1.17 -25.36
C LYS A 15 -8.48 2.58 -24.80
N LEU A 16 -9.29 2.84 -23.76
CA LEU A 16 -9.33 4.13 -23.09
C LEU A 16 -8.01 4.35 -22.36
N VAL A 17 -7.15 5.19 -22.95
CA VAL A 17 -5.96 5.73 -22.29
C VAL A 17 -6.46 6.59 -21.13
N ARG A 18 -6.49 6.01 -19.94
CA ARG A 18 -6.77 6.74 -18.72
C ARG A 18 -5.55 7.58 -18.41
N PRO A 19 -5.69 8.89 -18.15
CA PRO A 19 -4.59 9.61 -17.55
C PRO A 19 -4.23 8.89 -16.26
N ASN A 20 -2.93 8.70 -16.01
CA ASN A 20 -2.43 8.06 -14.79
C ASN A 20 -2.64 9.01 -13.60
N ASN A 21 -3.91 9.27 -13.28
CA ASN A 21 -4.37 10.08 -12.17
C ASN A 21 -4.13 9.38 -10.83
N GLY A 22 -3.59 8.15 -10.83
CA GLY A 22 -3.01 7.51 -9.65
C GLY A 22 -1.78 8.25 -9.10
N SER A 23 -1.25 9.23 -9.85
CA SER A 23 -0.30 10.22 -9.33
C SER A 23 -0.95 11.36 -8.55
N THR A 24 -2.23 11.68 -8.81
CA THR A 24 -2.94 12.83 -8.21
C THR A 24 -3.86 12.44 -7.07
N PHE A 25 -4.39 11.21 -7.06
CA PHE A 25 -5.10 10.68 -5.90
C PHE A 25 -4.08 10.04 -4.94
N PRO A 26 -4.14 10.33 -3.63
CA PRO A 26 -3.29 9.65 -2.68
C PRO A 26 -3.62 8.14 -2.75
N ARG A 27 -2.62 7.33 -3.12
CA ARG A 27 -2.74 5.85 -3.30
C ARG A 27 -3.29 5.16 -2.06
N HIS A 28 -3.07 5.79 -0.93
CA HIS A 28 -3.69 5.47 0.32
C HIS A 28 -4.51 6.67 0.78
N VAL A 29 -5.84 6.55 0.70
CA VAL A 29 -6.74 7.60 1.19
C VAL A 29 -6.92 7.40 2.69
N PHE A 30 -6.09 8.12 3.44
CA PHE A 30 -6.09 8.01 4.87
C PHE A 30 -6.96 9.07 5.55
N ILE A 31 -7.71 8.66 6.57
CA ILE A 31 -8.24 9.61 7.56
C ILE A 31 -7.05 10.12 8.37
N ARG A 32 -6.54 11.31 8.01
CA ARG A 32 -5.45 11.96 8.75
C ARG A 32 -5.88 12.17 10.19
N SER A 33 -5.11 11.60 11.12
CA SER A 33 -5.34 11.81 12.54
C SER A 33 -6.80 11.55 12.93
N ALA A 34 -7.32 10.37 12.59
CA ALA A 34 -8.67 9.94 13.02
C ALA A 34 -8.90 10.10 14.54
N ASN A 35 -7.79 10.13 15.29
CA ASN A 35 -7.73 10.31 16.72
C ASN A 35 -7.34 11.73 17.18
N LEU A 36 -7.38 12.74 16.31
CA LEU A 36 -6.92 14.11 16.61
C LEU A 36 -7.59 14.69 17.87
N GLN A 37 -8.87 14.35 18.06
CA GLN A 37 -9.71 14.80 19.18
C GLN A 37 -10.16 13.64 20.08
N SER A 38 -9.74 12.40 19.83
CA SER A 38 -10.23 11.24 20.57
C SER A 38 -9.43 11.02 21.84
N SER A 39 -10.12 10.77 22.97
CA SER A 39 -9.50 10.22 24.17
C SER A 39 -8.88 8.83 23.89
N VAL A 40 -8.04 8.30 24.80
CA VAL A 40 -7.45 6.95 24.67
C VAL A 40 -8.53 5.87 24.45
N TYR A 41 -9.74 6.09 24.98
CA TYR A 41 -10.90 5.21 24.83
C TYR A 41 -11.64 5.38 23.49
N GLU A 42 -11.50 6.53 22.83
CA GLU A 42 -12.20 6.90 21.60
C GLU A 42 -11.38 6.66 20.32
N ARG A 43 -10.15 6.16 20.44
CA ARG A 43 -9.27 5.93 19.29
C ARG A 43 -9.88 4.89 18.34
N VAL A 44 -9.78 5.15 17.04
CA VAL A 44 -10.34 4.32 15.96
C VAL A 44 -9.59 2.99 15.79
N GLY A 45 -8.27 2.97 16.05
CA GLY A 45 -7.44 1.75 15.97
C GLY A 45 -7.70 0.76 17.11
N ASP A 46 -7.45 -0.52 16.85
CA ASP A 46 -7.69 -1.69 17.73
C ASP A 46 -9.17 -2.06 17.96
N ARG A 47 -10.08 -1.54 17.14
CA ARG A 47 -11.53 -1.79 17.29
C ARG A 47 -12.07 -2.85 16.34
N GLN A 48 -11.42 -3.03 15.20
CA GLN A 48 -11.82 -4.03 14.23
C GLN A 48 -11.16 -5.36 14.53
N ASN A 49 -11.91 -6.44 14.31
CA ASN A 49 -11.34 -7.77 14.40
C ASN A 49 -10.25 -7.93 13.32
N CYS A 50 -9.04 -8.32 13.72
CA CYS A 50 -7.93 -8.58 12.80
C CYS A 50 -8.31 -9.66 11.77
N PHE A 51 -9.15 -10.63 12.15
CA PHE A 51 -9.66 -11.64 11.21
C PHE A 51 -10.47 -11.06 10.06
N GLU A 52 -11.32 -10.08 10.33
CA GLU A 52 -12.21 -9.48 9.34
C GLU A 52 -11.50 -8.41 8.52
N SER A 53 -10.67 -7.60 9.18
CA SER A 53 -9.94 -6.50 8.52
C SER A 53 -8.85 -6.98 7.55
N THR A 54 -8.28 -8.17 7.79
CA THR A 54 -7.22 -8.75 6.94
C THR A 54 -7.73 -9.54 5.74
N LEU A 55 -9.05 -9.67 5.54
CA LEU A 55 -9.63 -10.35 4.39
C LEU A 55 -10.37 -9.36 3.49
N LEU A 56 -10.15 -9.48 2.18
CA LEU A 56 -10.65 -8.58 1.16
C LEU A 56 -11.36 -9.31 0.03
N HIS A 57 -12.66 -9.04 -0.05
CA HIS A 57 -13.61 -9.39 -1.10
C HIS A 57 -13.49 -8.58 -2.41
N LEU A 58 -12.57 -8.85 -3.33
CA LEU A 58 -12.48 -8.08 -4.59
C LEU A 58 -13.17 -8.82 -5.74
N THR A 59 -14.06 -8.14 -6.46
CA THR A 59 -14.76 -8.73 -7.61
C THR A 59 -14.47 -7.93 -8.89
N GLU A 60 -14.41 -8.61 -10.02
CA GLU A 60 -14.24 -7.98 -11.33
C GLU A 60 -15.59 -7.89 -12.05
N ARG A 61 -15.93 -6.70 -12.58
CA ARG A 61 -17.22 -6.50 -13.26
C ARG A 61 -17.34 -7.19 -14.62
N PHE A 62 -16.23 -7.38 -15.35
CA PHE A 62 -16.28 -7.79 -16.76
C PHE A 62 -16.07 -9.28 -16.96
N ASN A 63 -15.05 -9.88 -16.32
CA ASN A 63 -14.80 -11.31 -16.43
C ASN A 63 -15.42 -12.15 -15.30
N GLY A 64 -15.98 -11.51 -14.26
CA GLY A 64 -16.48 -12.21 -13.08
C GLY A 64 -15.36 -12.89 -12.29
N LYS A 65 -14.15 -12.35 -12.34
CA LYS A 65 -13.01 -12.81 -11.54
C LYS A 65 -13.20 -12.37 -10.09
N GLU A 66 -13.13 -13.32 -9.17
CA GLU A 66 -13.21 -13.14 -7.73
C GLU A 66 -11.80 -13.28 -7.15
N VAL A 67 -11.34 -12.25 -6.46
CA VAL A 67 -10.04 -12.20 -5.80
C VAL A 67 -10.25 -12.05 -4.31
N TYR A 68 -9.83 -13.06 -3.56
CA TYR A 68 -9.79 -13.03 -2.11
C TYR A 68 -8.39 -12.63 -1.67
N LEU A 69 -8.23 -11.37 -1.30
CA LEU A 69 -6.96 -10.82 -0.86
C LEU A 69 -6.82 -11.00 0.66
N VAL A 70 -5.75 -11.65 1.06
CA VAL A 70 -5.47 -12.06 2.44
C VAL A 70 -4.21 -11.35 2.91
N GLY A 71 -4.34 -10.50 3.93
CA GLY A 71 -3.24 -9.84 4.60
C GLY A 71 -2.58 -10.76 5.61
N SER A 72 -1.27 -10.92 5.48
CA SER A 72 -0.40 -11.64 6.41
C SER A 72 0.63 -10.67 6.98
N MET A 73 0.94 -10.83 8.26
CA MET A 73 2.12 -10.21 8.88
C MET A 73 3.21 -11.24 9.19
N ASN A 74 3.02 -12.50 8.77
CA ASN A 74 3.98 -13.59 8.86
C ASN A 74 4.40 -13.96 10.30
N GLN A 75 3.58 -13.62 11.29
CA GLN A 75 3.91 -13.78 12.72
C GLN A 75 2.80 -14.48 13.53
N SER A 76 1.67 -14.79 12.91
CA SER A 76 0.52 -15.39 13.60
C SER A 76 0.26 -16.84 13.18
N SER A 77 0.10 -17.72 14.16
CA SER A 77 -0.39 -19.08 13.91
C SER A 77 -1.90 -19.10 13.68
N MET A 78 -2.65 -18.23 14.35
CA MET A 78 -4.10 -18.14 14.22
C MET A 78 -4.50 -17.67 12.82
N LEU A 79 -3.86 -16.62 12.29
CA LEU A 79 -4.12 -16.13 10.93
C LEU A 79 -3.69 -17.16 9.89
N ALA A 80 -2.63 -17.94 10.17
CA ALA A 80 -2.20 -19.03 9.30
C ALA A 80 -3.27 -20.12 9.19
N GLN A 81 -3.85 -20.54 10.32
CA GLN A 81 -4.96 -21.51 10.32
C GLN A 81 -6.19 -20.97 9.58
N ARG A 82 -6.50 -19.68 9.72
CA ARG A 82 -7.56 -19.04 8.93
C ARG A 82 -7.27 -19.11 7.44
N THR A 83 -6.06 -18.76 6.99
CA THR A 83 -5.67 -18.85 5.57
C THR A 83 -5.85 -20.26 5.02
N LYS A 84 -5.42 -21.27 5.79
CA LYS A 84 -5.59 -22.67 5.43
C LYS A 84 -7.05 -23.04 5.22
N ARG A 85 -7.91 -22.75 6.21
CA ARG A 85 -9.35 -23.04 6.13
C ARG A 85 -10.02 -22.30 4.96
N LEU A 86 -9.67 -21.03 4.78
CA LEU A 86 -10.20 -20.21 3.69
C LEU A 86 -9.91 -20.82 2.31
N ILE A 87 -8.69 -21.29 2.07
CA ILE A 87 -8.32 -21.93 0.79
C ILE A 87 -9.04 -23.27 0.62
N GLU A 88 -9.15 -24.08 1.69
CA GLU A 88 -9.87 -25.35 1.67
C GLU A 88 -11.37 -25.18 1.39
N GLU A 89 -11.99 -24.10 1.89
CA GLU A 89 -13.40 -23.78 1.71
C GLU A 89 -13.71 -23.17 0.33
N ILE A 90 -12.89 -22.21 -0.12
CA ILE A 90 -13.12 -21.49 -1.38
C ILE A 90 -12.84 -22.38 -2.59
N GLN A 91 -11.86 -23.29 -2.46
CA GLN A 91 -11.32 -24.10 -3.55
C GLN A 91 -10.96 -23.25 -4.78
N PRO A 92 -9.96 -22.34 -4.66
CA PRO A 92 -9.60 -21.44 -5.75
C PRO A 92 -8.93 -22.18 -6.91
N ASP A 93 -9.01 -21.59 -8.10
CA ASP A 93 -8.26 -22.06 -9.27
C ASP A 93 -6.75 -21.78 -9.08
N VAL A 94 -6.45 -20.60 -8.53
CA VAL A 94 -5.08 -20.10 -8.35
C VAL A 94 -4.87 -19.52 -6.95
N VAL A 95 -3.73 -19.87 -6.35
CA VAL A 95 -3.24 -19.27 -5.11
C VAL A 95 -1.96 -18.49 -5.38
N LEU A 96 -2.03 -17.17 -5.21
CA LEU A 96 -0.90 -16.25 -5.31
C LEU A 96 -0.27 -16.04 -3.93
N VAL A 97 1.04 -16.20 -3.81
CA VAL A 97 1.73 -16.02 -2.53
C VAL A 97 2.93 -15.08 -2.67
N GLN A 98 3.06 -14.13 -1.72
CA GLN A 98 4.18 -13.19 -1.61
C GLN A 98 5.45 -13.88 -1.06
N THR A 99 6.01 -14.82 -1.83
CA THR A 99 7.30 -15.47 -1.55
C THR A 99 7.97 -15.92 -2.84
N ASN A 100 9.12 -16.60 -2.74
CA ASN A 100 9.86 -17.16 -3.87
C ASN A 100 9.73 -18.70 -3.88
N ALA A 101 9.71 -19.31 -5.07
CA ALA A 101 9.71 -20.77 -5.25
C ALA A 101 10.85 -21.46 -4.49
N LYS A 102 12.07 -20.88 -4.50
CA LYS A 102 13.23 -21.43 -3.76
C LYS A 102 13.03 -21.48 -2.25
N TRP A 103 12.21 -20.57 -1.71
CA TRP A 103 11.85 -20.60 -0.30
C TRP A 103 10.85 -21.72 -0.04
N TRP A 104 9.85 -21.87 -0.91
CA TRP A 104 8.85 -22.93 -0.82
C TRP A 104 9.47 -24.33 -0.88
N GLU A 105 10.40 -24.59 -1.81
CA GLU A 105 11.09 -25.88 -1.93
C GLU A 105 11.73 -26.34 -0.62
N LYS A 106 12.29 -25.41 0.15
CA LYS A 106 12.87 -25.70 1.47
C LYS A 106 11.81 -25.79 2.56
N ALA A 107 10.83 -24.88 2.55
CA ALA A 107 9.77 -24.85 3.53
C ALA A 107 8.90 -26.11 3.49
N LYS A 108 8.69 -26.68 2.29
CA LYS A 108 7.97 -27.93 2.05
C LYS A 108 8.63 -29.16 2.71
N LEU A 109 9.95 -29.14 2.89
CA LEU A 109 10.66 -30.22 3.58
C LEU A 109 10.37 -30.25 5.08
N LEU A 110 9.94 -29.12 5.65
CA LEU A 110 9.61 -29.03 7.07
C LEU A 110 8.20 -29.60 7.29
N GLN A 111 8.09 -30.87 7.65
CA GLN A 111 6.81 -31.47 8.02
C GLN A 111 6.49 -31.22 9.51
N TYR A 112 5.20 -31.23 9.86
CA TYR A 112 4.72 -31.12 11.25
C TYR A 112 5.10 -29.82 11.99
N VAL A 113 5.01 -28.68 11.30
CA VAL A 113 5.18 -27.37 11.95
C VAL A 113 3.80 -26.79 12.22
N ASP A 114 3.42 -26.74 13.49
CA ASP A 114 2.07 -26.33 13.92
C ASP A 114 2.04 -24.88 14.43
N SER A 115 3.21 -24.30 14.71
CA SER A 115 3.34 -22.96 15.27
C SER A 115 4.39 -22.10 14.56
N GLN A 116 4.18 -20.78 14.59
CA GLN A 116 5.15 -19.81 14.09
C GLN A 116 6.48 -19.88 14.86
N GLU A 117 6.43 -20.18 16.16
CA GLU A 117 7.63 -20.30 17.01
C GLU A 117 8.53 -21.44 16.57
N GLU A 118 7.96 -22.58 16.18
CA GLU A 118 8.70 -23.68 15.59
C GLU A 118 9.30 -23.31 14.24
N LEU A 119 8.54 -22.61 13.40
CA LEU A 119 9.05 -22.16 12.10
C LEU A 119 10.24 -21.19 12.27
N ASN A 120 10.18 -20.31 13.27
CA ASN A 120 11.25 -19.35 13.58
C ASN A 120 12.57 -20.05 13.98
N LYS A 121 12.54 -21.29 14.50
CA LYS A 121 13.78 -22.05 14.78
C LYS A 121 14.55 -22.40 13.51
N TYR A 122 13.86 -22.54 12.38
CA TYR A 122 14.44 -22.89 11.08
C TYR A 122 14.75 -21.67 10.20
N GLU A 123 14.56 -20.45 10.73
CA GLU A 123 14.67 -19.20 9.99
C GLU A 123 16.04 -19.02 9.33
N THR A 124 17.13 -19.43 10.00
CA THR A 124 18.50 -19.32 9.45
C THR A 124 18.69 -20.12 8.15
N HIS A 125 17.96 -21.22 7.99
CA HIS A 125 18.02 -22.06 6.79
C HIS A 125 17.08 -21.56 5.69
N LEU A 126 15.92 -21.02 6.09
CA LEU A 126 14.92 -20.44 5.18
C LEU A 126 15.35 -19.08 4.62
N ASN A 127 16.02 -18.24 5.40
CA ASN A 127 16.42 -16.90 4.97
C ASN A 127 17.47 -16.93 3.86
N LYS A 128 18.32 -17.97 3.82
CA LYS A 128 19.34 -18.13 2.77
C LYS A 128 18.74 -18.24 1.36
N SER A 129 17.50 -18.73 1.21
CA SER A 129 16.83 -18.76 -0.10
C SER A 129 16.17 -17.45 -0.48
N LEU A 130 15.93 -16.56 0.48
CA LEU A 130 15.34 -15.22 0.28
C LEU A 130 16.42 -14.17 -0.02
N SER A 131 17.62 -14.34 0.52
CA SER A 131 18.74 -13.42 0.32
C SER A 131 19.34 -13.54 -1.08
N GLN A 132 18.63 -13.07 -2.10
CA GLN A 132 19.19 -12.79 -3.42
C GLN A 132 19.44 -11.30 -3.53
N MET A 133 20.41 -10.84 -2.75
CA MET A 133 20.89 -9.47 -2.92
C MET A 133 21.72 -9.45 -4.21
N TRP A 134 21.16 -8.85 -5.28
CA TRP A 134 21.88 -8.58 -6.52
C TRP A 134 22.92 -7.49 -6.23
N LEU A 135 24.08 -7.89 -5.71
CA LEU A 135 25.22 -7.00 -5.60
C LEU A 135 26.34 -7.61 -6.41
N GLU A 136 26.66 -6.95 -7.52
CA GLU A 136 27.82 -7.29 -8.33
C GLU A 136 29.08 -7.42 -7.43
N PRO A 137 29.99 -8.37 -7.73
CA PRO A 137 31.12 -8.70 -6.87
C PRO A 137 32.10 -7.55 -6.60
N TYR A 138 32.06 -6.49 -7.42
CA TYR A 138 33.05 -5.42 -7.36
C TYR A 138 32.79 -4.43 -6.21
N TRP A 139 33.86 -4.10 -5.49
CA TRP A 139 33.88 -3.17 -4.36
C TRP A 139 34.07 -1.74 -4.86
N SER A 140 32.97 -1.03 -5.12
CA SER A 140 33.01 0.42 -5.40
C SER A 140 32.71 1.23 -4.13
N SER A 141 33.30 2.41 -3.99
CA SER A 141 33.01 3.36 -2.91
C SER A 141 31.52 3.70 -2.81
N ARG A 142 30.81 3.71 -3.96
CA ARG A 142 29.36 3.89 -4.04
C ARG A 142 28.57 2.76 -3.37
N LYS A 143 29.07 1.51 -3.46
CA LYS A 143 28.45 0.34 -2.81
C LYS A 143 28.53 0.42 -1.29
N ILE A 144 29.68 0.85 -0.76
CA ILE A 144 29.86 1.02 0.70
C ILE A 144 28.92 2.11 1.21
N LEU A 145 28.83 3.25 0.50
CA LEU A 145 27.89 4.32 0.84
C LEU A 145 26.43 3.86 0.78
N PHE A 146 26.06 3.11 -0.26
CA PHE A 146 24.74 2.52 -0.39
C PHE A 146 24.40 1.60 0.79
N LEU A 147 25.29 0.66 1.11
CA LEU A 147 25.09 -0.28 2.21
C LEU A 147 25.02 0.44 3.55
N ALA A 148 25.98 1.33 3.85
CA ALA A 148 25.98 2.12 5.07
C ALA A 148 24.69 2.91 5.25
N ARG A 149 24.19 3.51 4.17
CA ARG A 149 22.92 4.23 4.15
C ARG A 149 21.73 3.29 4.34
N GLN A 150 21.69 2.12 3.71
CA GLN A 150 20.60 1.16 3.94
C GLN A 150 20.60 0.59 5.36
N TYR A 151 21.76 0.27 5.91
CA TYR A 151 21.87 -0.15 7.30
C TYR A 151 21.43 0.96 8.25
N LEU A 152 21.85 2.21 8.01
CA LEU A 152 21.42 3.35 8.83
C LEU A 152 19.91 3.56 8.75
N ASN A 153 19.31 3.55 7.56
CA ASN A 153 17.86 3.74 7.42
C ASN A 153 17.06 2.57 8.01
N GLY A 154 17.51 1.34 7.81
CA GLY A 154 16.91 0.16 8.44
C GLY A 154 16.97 0.22 9.97
N PHE A 155 18.12 0.64 10.52
CA PHE A 155 18.28 0.87 11.95
C PHE A 155 17.36 1.99 12.45
N LEU A 156 17.31 3.13 11.77
CA LEU A 156 16.42 4.23 12.15
C LEU A 156 14.94 3.83 12.07
N PHE A 157 14.54 3.04 11.07
CA PHE A 157 13.19 2.52 10.93
C PHE A 157 12.82 1.59 12.08
N GLN A 158 13.68 0.61 12.38
CA GLN A 158 13.47 -0.32 13.49
C GLN A 158 13.46 0.41 14.84
N ALA A 159 14.37 1.37 15.05
CA ALA A 159 14.41 2.18 16.25
C ALA A 159 13.18 3.11 16.40
N HIS A 160 12.66 3.63 15.28
CA HIS A 160 11.51 4.53 15.28
C HIS A 160 10.22 3.83 15.74
N PHE A 161 9.97 2.63 15.24
CA PHE A 161 8.76 1.87 15.58
C PHE A 161 8.96 0.86 16.72
N ARG A 162 10.21 0.66 17.17
CA ARG A 162 10.63 -0.37 18.13
C ARG A 162 10.08 -1.76 17.80
N PHE A 163 10.05 -2.09 16.52
CA PHE A 163 9.91 -3.48 16.10
C PHE A 163 11.13 -4.24 16.63
N GLY A 164 10.93 -5.09 17.65
CA GLY A 164 12.01 -5.87 18.24
C GLY A 164 12.69 -6.78 17.20
N SER A 165 13.81 -7.40 17.56
CA SER A 165 14.52 -8.35 16.68
C SER A 165 13.63 -9.47 16.15
N ASP A 166 12.58 -9.79 16.89
CA ASP A 166 11.69 -10.91 16.64
C ASP A 166 10.54 -10.52 15.68
N PHE A 167 10.28 -9.23 15.50
CA PHE A 167 9.23 -8.72 14.63
C PHE A 167 9.75 -8.57 13.19
N LYS A 168 9.71 -9.67 12.43
CA LYS A 168 10.24 -9.74 11.06
C LYS A 168 9.12 -9.91 10.04
N PHE A 169 8.38 -8.84 9.79
CA PHE A 169 7.23 -8.87 8.87
C PHE A 169 7.62 -9.08 7.40
N TRP A 170 8.86 -8.75 7.01
CA TRP A 170 9.36 -8.89 5.63
C TRP A 170 9.74 -10.33 5.25
N LEU A 171 9.81 -11.25 6.22
CA LEU A 171 10.09 -12.66 5.97
C LEU A 171 8.78 -13.44 5.85
N PRO A 172 8.66 -14.39 4.90
CA PRO A 172 7.51 -15.28 4.84
C PRO A 172 7.39 -16.15 6.09
N GLY A 173 6.18 -16.25 6.63
CA GLY A 173 5.87 -16.98 7.86
C GLY A 173 5.01 -18.21 7.64
N LEU A 174 4.38 -18.68 8.71
CA LEU A 174 3.51 -19.86 8.71
C LEU A 174 2.28 -19.66 7.83
N GLU A 175 1.78 -18.43 7.72
CA GLU A 175 0.63 -18.09 6.87
C GLU A 175 0.89 -18.42 5.39
N VAL A 176 2.08 -18.06 4.90
CA VAL A 176 2.54 -18.33 3.54
C VAL A 176 2.75 -19.84 3.35
N LYS A 177 3.37 -20.50 4.33
CA LYS A 177 3.57 -21.96 4.28
C LYS A 177 2.25 -22.71 4.18
N TYR A 178 1.29 -22.41 5.06
CA TYR A 178 -0.02 -23.04 5.07
C TYR A 178 -0.85 -22.72 3.84
N ALA A 179 -0.68 -21.53 3.25
CA ALA A 179 -1.31 -21.20 1.98
C ALA A 179 -0.85 -22.14 0.87
N CYS A 180 0.46 -22.36 0.74
CA CYS A 180 1.02 -23.29 -0.25
C CYS A 180 0.59 -24.74 0.02
N GLU A 181 0.60 -25.20 1.27
CA GLU A 181 0.15 -26.56 1.62
C GLU A 181 -1.35 -26.77 1.31
N ALA A 182 -2.19 -25.78 1.63
CA ALA A 182 -3.60 -25.83 1.33
C ALA A 182 -3.87 -25.83 -0.18
N ALA A 183 -3.11 -25.03 -0.94
CA ALA A 183 -3.20 -24.98 -2.39
C ALA A 183 -2.84 -26.35 -3.02
N GLU A 184 -1.74 -26.98 -2.60
CA GLU A 184 -1.35 -28.31 -3.09
C GLU A 184 -2.40 -29.38 -2.75
N LYS A 185 -3.06 -29.29 -1.58
CA LYS A 185 -4.11 -30.21 -1.16
C LYS A 185 -5.40 -30.07 -1.98
N VAL A 186 -5.77 -28.84 -2.31
CA VAL A 186 -6.94 -28.53 -3.15
C VAL A 186 -6.66 -28.81 -4.64
N GLY A 187 -5.39 -28.82 -5.05
CA GLY A 187 -4.98 -28.94 -6.44
C GLY A 187 -5.02 -27.60 -7.20
N ALA A 188 -4.94 -26.49 -6.47
CA ALA A 188 -4.87 -25.14 -7.05
C ALA A 188 -3.46 -24.82 -7.57
N GLU A 189 -3.36 -24.03 -8.63
CA GLU A 189 -2.05 -23.60 -9.15
C GLU A 189 -1.41 -22.56 -8.21
N VAL A 190 -0.15 -22.76 -7.84
CA VAL A 190 0.57 -21.84 -6.93
C VAL A 190 1.50 -20.93 -7.72
N HIS A 191 1.23 -19.63 -7.67
CA HIS A 191 2.05 -18.61 -8.30
C HIS A 191 2.79 -17.76 -7.26
N PHE A 192 4.08 -17.54 -7.49
CA PHE A 192 4.96 -16.81 -6.61
C PHE A 192 5.15 -15.36 -7.08
N MET A 193 4.82 -14.38 -6.23
CA MET A 193 4.95 -12.94 -6.55
C MET A 193 6.30 -12.33 -6.12
N GLY A 194 7.24 -13.17 -5.66
CA GLY A 194 8.49 -12.76 -5.06
C GLY A 194 8.35 -12.37 -3.59
N SER A 195 9.47 -12.39 -2.87
CA SER A 195 9.56 -11.92 -1.48
C SER A 195 9.33 -10.41 -1.33
N GLU A 196 9.17 -9.92 -0.11
CA GLU A 196 9.10 -8.48 0.19
C GLU A 196 10.32 -7.72 -0.37
N ILE A 197 11.50 -8.27 -0.10
CA ILE A 197 12.78 -7.70 -0.53
C ILE A 197 13.29 -8.48 -1.74
N ASN A 198 12.84 -8.08 -2.93
CA ASN A 198 13.27 -8.67 -4.18
C ASN A 198 14.49 -7.97 -4.78
N PRO A 199 15.18 -8.60 -5.75
CA PRO A 199 16.25 -7.95 -6.51
C PRO A 199 15.82 -6.59 -7.10
N VAL A 200 14.60 -6.51 -7.64
CA VAL A 200 14.00 -5.27 -8.15
C VAL A 200 13.86 -4.21 -7.07
N THR A 201 13.47 -4.60 -5.85
CA THR A 201 13.41 -3.70 -4.69
C THR A 201 14.80 -3.17 -4.34
N TYR A 202 15.82 -4.03 -4.34
CA TYR A 202 17.21 -3.63 -4.10
C TYR A 202 17.74 -2.66 -5.17
N GLU A 203 17.42 -2.89 -6.44
CA GLU A 203 17.79 -2.02 -7.54
C GLU A 203 17.17 -0.62 -7.38
N ARG A 204 15.86 -0.56 -7.07
CA ARG A 204 15.16 0.69 -6.76
C ARG A 204 15.82 1.43 -5.58
N LEU A 205 16.19 0.72 -4.53
CA LEU A 205 16.90 1.28 -3.37
C LEU A 205 18.29 1.80 -3.73
N TYR A 206 19.01 1.10 -4.60
CA TYR A 206 20.36 1.46 -5.05
C TYR A 206 20.36 2.80 -5.79
N HIS A 207 19.39 2.99 -6.70
CA HIS A 207 19.27 4.22 -7.48
C HIS A 207 18.72 5.41 -6.69
N GLU A 208 18.01 5.18 -5.59
CA GLU A 208 17.45 6.27 -4.80
C GLU A 208 18.54 6.95 -3.96
N THR A 209 18.93 8.20 -4.27
CA THR A 209 20.00 8.91 -3.55
C THR A 209 19.53 9.63 -2.29
N ARG A 210 18.21 9.86 -2.14
CA ARG A 210 17.64 10.86 -1.20
C ARG A 210 17.26 10.31 0.18
N PHE A 211 17.92 9.26 0.68
CA PHE A 211 17.71 8.83 2.06
C PHE A 211 18.48 9.71 3.04
N ASN A 212 17.81 10.76 3.52
CA ASN A 212 18.41 11.74 4.41
C ASN A 212 18.06 11.44 5.87
N ALA A 213 19.02 10.90 6.64
CA ALA A 213 18.87 10.75 8.09
C ALA A 213 18.57 12.10 8.79
N ILE A 214 19.10 13.20 8.26
CA ILE A 214 18.80 14.56 8.75
C ILE A 214 17.30 14.87 8.63
N GLN A 215 16.67 14.50 7.51
CA GLN A 215 15.23 14.69 7.33
C GLN A 215 14.44 13.91 8.38
N TYR A 216 14.85 12.67 8.66
CA TYR A 216 14.27 11.87 9.73
C TYR A 216 14.39 12.58 11.09
N PHE A 217 15.57 13.08 11.46
CA PHE A 217 15.75 13.78 12.75
C PHE A 217 14.95 15.08 12.84
N VAL A 218 14.90 15.89 11.77
CA VAL A 218 14.08 17.11 11.72
C VAL A 218 12.61 16.76 11.88
N LYS A 219 12.10 15.76 11.16
CA LYS A 219 10.72 15.29 11.29
C LYS A 219 10.47 14.71 12.68
N ARG A 220 11.40 13.92 13.22
CA ARG A 220 11.28 13.37 14.57
C ARG A 220 11.15 14.47 15.60
N PHE A 221 11.93 15.55 15.47
CA PHE A 221 11.87 16.74 16.32
C PHE A 221 10.54 17.51 16.16
N GLN A 222 10.10 17.75 14.92
CA GLN A 222 8.82 18.42 14.63
C GLN A 222 7.60 17.68 15.21
N TYR A 223 7.65 16.35 15.22
CA TYR A 223 6.50 15.51 15.60
C TYR A 223 6.63 14.91 17.01
N VAL A 224 7.64 15.26 17.83
CA VAL A 224 7.83 14.68 19.19
C VAL A 224 6.58 14.81 20.04
N LEU A 225 6.02 16.02 20.13
CA LEU A 225 4.87 16.35 20.98
C LEU A 225 3.55 16.32 20.20
N SER A 226 3.57 15.80 18.97
CA SER A 226 2.36 15.63 18.17
C SER A 226 1.65 14.33 18.51
N ASN A 227 0.38 14.20 18.12
CA ASN A 227 -0.37 12.96 18.27
C ASN A 227 0.32 11.76 17.59
N TRP A 228 1.07 11.97 16.51
CA TRP A 228 1.89 10.92 15.89
C TRP A 228 2.96 10.38 16.85
N GLY A 229 3.59 11.25 17.64
CA GLY A 229 4.56 10.85 18.66
C GLY A 229 3.91 10.05 19.78
N LEU A 230 2.76 10.52 20.28
CA LEU A 230 1.99 9.86 21.35
C LEU A 230 1.41 8.51 20.93
N GLU A 231 0.90 8.41 19.70
CA GLU A 231 0.39 7.16 19.13
C GLU A 231 1.52 6.16 18.90
N ASN A 232 2.67 6.62 18.40
CA ASN A 232 3.85 5.76 18.24
C ASN A 232 4.30 5.20 19.60
N GLU A 233 4.42 6.05 20.63
CA GLU A 233 4.78 5.59 21.97
C GLU A 233 3.76 4.59 22.54
N SER A 234 2.46 4.86 22.36
CA SER A 234 1.40 3.94 22.76
C SER A 234 1.49 2.59 22.04
N ASN A 235 1.75 2.59 20.73
CA ASN A 235 1.91 1.37 19.95
C ASN A 235 3.17 0.59 20.37
N GLN A 236 4.27 1.28 20.68
CA GLN A 236 5.49 0.66 21.21
C GLN A 236 5.22 -0.03 22.56
N GLN A 237 4.46 0.60 23.45
CA GLN A 237 4.08 0.01 24.74
C GLN A 237 3.23 -1.24 24.54
N LYS A 238 2.27 -1.23 23.59
CA LYS A 238 1.46 -2.42 23.26
C LYS A 238 2.32 -3.58 22.78
N ILE A 239 3.23 -3.33 21.84
CA ILE A 239 4.16 -4.35 21.33
C ILE A 239 4.98 -4.95 22.48
N HIS A 240 5.49 -4.12 23.38
CA HIS A 240 6.29 -4.57 24.52
C HIS A 240 5.49 -5.40 25.54
N LEU A 241 4.24 -5.03 25.81
CA LEU A 241 3.39 -5.73 26.78
C LEU A 241 2.86 -7.07 26.25
N VAL A 242 2.48 -7.11 24.98
CA VAL A 242 1.71 -8.20 24.38
C VAL A 242 2.59 -9.18 23.60
N GLY A 243 3.77 -8.72 23.16
CA GLY A 243 4.67 -9.46 22.30
C GLY A 243 4.25 -9.43 20.82
N PRO A 244 5.16 -9.75 19.89
CA PRO A 244 4.99 -9.55 18.46
C PRO A 244 3.81 -10.34 17.87
N ARG A 245 3.65 -11.61 18.28
CA ARG A 245 2.61 -12.51 17.78
C ARG A 245 1.21 -12.04 18.17
N THR A 246 0.96 -11.89 19.47
CA THR A 246 -0.35 -11.47 19.96
C THR A 246 -0.70 -10.05 19.49
N PHE A 247 0.31 -9.20 19.28
CA PHE A 247 0.13 -7.89 18.66
C PHE A 247 -0.38 -8.00 17.21
N THR A 248 0.19 -8.91 16.40
CA THR A 248 -0.33 -9.16 15.05
C THR A 248 -1.74 -9.75 15.03
N GLU A 249 -2.08 -10.55 16.03
CA GLU A 249 -3.37 -11.25 16.11
C GLU A 249 -4.52 -10.38 16.58
N LYS A 250 -4.24 -9.36 17.41
CA LYS A 250 -5.27 -8.59 18.11
C LYS A 250 -5.25 -7.10 17.83
N CYS A 251 -4.09 -6.52 17.53
CA CYS A 251 -3.92 -5.07 17.45
C CYS A 251 -3.73 -4.58 16.01
N LEU A 252 -3.10 -5.37 15.13
CA LEU A 252 -2.84 -4.98 13.74
C LEU A 252 -4.10 -5.06 12.86
N ASP A 253 -5.06 -4.18 13.12
CA ASP A 253 -6.19 -3.96 12.24
C ASP A 253 -5.84 -3.07 11.04
N SER A 254 -6.81 -2.90 10.14
CA SER A 254 -6.66 -2.05 8.94
C SER A 254 -6.26 -0.62 9.30
N HIS A 255 -6.83 -0.06 10.37
CA HIS A 255 -6.56 1.31 10.81
C HIS A 255 -5.14 1.48 11.33
N LEU A 256 -4.64 0.52 12.12
CA LEU A 256 -3.30 0.58 12.67
C LEU A 256 -2.22 0.38 11.59
N ILE A 257 -2.46 -0.51 10.62
CA ILE A 257 -1.57 -0.64 9.46
C ILE A 257 -1.57 0.64 8.63
N ASN A 258 -2.73 1.22 8.38
CA ASN A 258 -2.85 2.50 7.69
C ASN A 258 -2.11 3.62 8.40
N TRP A 259 -2.11 3.61 9.73
CA TRP A 259 -1.31 4.52 10.54
C TRP A 259 0.20 4.28 10.34
N TYR A 260 0.67 3.03 10.34
CA TYR A 260 2.08 2.71 10.09
C TYR A 260 2.55 3.13 8.70
N ILE A 261 1.71 2.96 7.66
CA ILE A 261 2.03 3.38 6.30
C ILE A 261 2.17 4.92 6.25
N GLN A 262 1.26 5.67 6.88
CA GLN A 262 1.34 7.13 6.98
C GLN A 262 2.56 7.62 7.76
N ALA A 263 2.82 7.00 8.92
CA ALA A 263 3.99 7.33 9.72
C ALA A 263 5.27 7.11 8.88
N THR A 264 5.31 6.03 8.11
CA THR A 264 6.42 5.76 7.20
C THR A 264 6.51 6.81 6.08
N ASP A 265 5.41 7.33 5.55
CA ASP A 265 5.43 8.44 4.57
C ASP A 265 5.99 9.75 5.17
N ILE A 266 5.61 10.06 6.41
CA ILE A 266 6.08 11.28 7.10
C ILE A 266 7.58 11.22 7.43
N PHE A 267 8.02 10.11 8.03
CA PHE A 267 9.39 9.97 8.54
C PHE A 267 10.37 9.43 7.49
N PHE A 268 9.89 8.60 6.56
CA PHE A 268 10.70 7.86 5.60
C PHE A 268 10.03 7.77 4.20
N PRO A 269 9.72 8.91 3.56
CA PRO A 269 8.90 8.95 2.34
C PRO A 269 9.47 8.10 1.19
N ARG A 270 10.79 8.06 1.04
CA ARG A 270 11.45 7.26 -0.01
C ARG A 270 11.40 5.76 0.27
N MET A 271 11.42 5.35 1.54
CA MET A 271 11.22 3.94 1.89
C MET A 271 9.78 3.54 1.60
N LYS A 272 8.80 4.37 1.99
CA LYS A 272 7.39 4.14 1.68
C LYS A 272 7.14 4.04 0.18
N GLN A 273 7.73 4.94 -0.61
CA GLN A 273 7.61 4.90 -2.07
C GLN A 273 8.11 3.58 -2.67
N ILE A 274 9.25 3.06 -2.20
CA ILE A 274 9.87 1.86 -2.79
C ILE A 274 9.28 0.56 -2.24
N PHE A 275 9.18 0.45 -0.91
CA PHE A 275 8.72 -0.77 -0.25
C PHE A 275 7.21 -0.93 -0.32
N VAL A 276 6.43 0.15 -0.31
CA VAL A 276 4.96 0.08 -0.34
C VAL A 276 4.46 0.45 -1.73
N ASP A 277 4.53 1.73 -2.11
CA ASP A 277 3.82 2.23 -3.31
C ASP A 277 4.24 1.53 -4.63
N SER A 278 5.54 1.24 -4.79
CA SER A 278 6.06 0.59 -6.01
C SER A 278 5.83 -0.92 -5.96
N ARG A 279 5.78 -1.50 -4.76
CA ARG A 279 5.52 -2.93 -4.57
C ARG A 279 4.04 -3.25 -4.75
N ASP A 280 3.15 -2.35 -4.35
CA ASP A 280 1.70 -2.44 -4.58
C ASP A 280 1.40 -2.53 -6.07
N GLU A 281 2.06 -1.72 -6.91
CA GLU A 281 1.91 -1.76 -8.37
C GLU A 281 2.38 -3.11 -8.94
N ASP A 282 3.53 -3.61 -8.47
CA ASP A 282 4.06 -4.90 -8.91
C ASP A 282 3.08 -6.03 -8.53
N LEU A 283 2.64 -6.10 -7.27
CA LEU A 283 1.73 -7.11 -6.76
C LEU A 283 0.38 -7.05 -7.47
N PHE A 284 -0.18 -5.85 -7.63
CA PHE A 284 -1.41 -5.64 -8.37
C PHE A 284 -1.30 -6.15 -9.81
N SER A 285 -0.20 -5.86 -10.50
CA SER A 285 0.02 -6.33 -11.86
C SER A 285 0.08 -7.87 -11.96
N HIS A 286 0.62 -8.55 -10.94
CA HIS A 286 0.62 -10.02 -10.89
C HIS A 286 -0.80 -10.57 -10.64
N ILE A 287 -1.54 -9.99 -9.70
CA ILE A 287 -2.91 -10.40 -9.37
C ILE A 287 -3.84 -10.20 -10.57
N ASP A 288 -3.70 -9.07 -11.26
CA ASP A 288 -4.53 -8.70 -12.40
C ASP A 288 -4.30 -9.62 -13.60
N ASN A 289 -3.03 -9.87 -13.96
CA ASN A 289 -2.65 -10.70 -15.12
C ASN A 289 -2.83 -12.21 -14.89
N CYS A 290 -3.05 -12.66 -13.65
CA CYS A 290 -3.23 -14.07 -13.34
C CYS A 290 -4.47 -14.65 -14.04
N GLU A 291 -4.31 -15.82 -14.67
CA GLU A 291 -5.40 -16.57 -15.29
C GLU A 291 -6.16 -17.37 -14.23
N GLY A 292 -7.46 -17.13 -14.07
CA GLY A 292 -8.27 -17.81 -13.07
C GLY A 292 -9.53 -17.03 -12.75
N LYS A 293 -10.63 -17.72 -12.45
CA LYS A 293 -11.88 -17.07 -12.05
C LYS A 293 -11.93 -16.84 -10.56
N LYS A 294 -11.46 -17.81 -9.77
CA LYS A 294 -11.34 -17.68 -8.31
C LYS A 294 -9.88 -17.69 -7.91
N VAL A 295 -9.42 -16.58 -7.36
CA VAL A 295 -8.02 -16.39 -6.98
C VAL A 295 -7.94 -16.04 -5.50
N VAL A 296 -7.06 -16.71 -4.75
CA VAL A 296 -6.71 -16.31 -3.38
C VAL A 296 -5.29 -15.75 -3.40
N ALA A 297 -5.12 -14.50 -2.97
CA ALA A 297 -3.82 -13.83 -2.94
C ALA A 297 -3.39 -13.55 -1.49
N VAL A 298 -2.33 -14.21 -1.05
CA VAL A 298 -1.73 -14.02 0.28
C VAL A 298 -0.57 -13.03 0.16
N VAL A 299 -0.79 -11.82 0.66
CA VAL A 299 0.12 -10.68 0.58
C VAL A 299 0.40 -10.10 1.96
N ASN A 300 1.46 -9.31 2.08
CA ASN A 300 1.76 -8.57 3.29
C ASN A 300 0.64 -7.56 3.58
N GLN A 301 0.22 -7.42 4.85
CA GLN A 301 -0.90 -6.55 5.23
C GLN A 301 -0.69 -5.08 4.82
N TRP A 302 0.58 -4.65 4.73
CA TRP A 302 0.98 -3.31 4.26
C TRP A 302 0.48 -2.97 2.84
N HIS A 303 0.27 -3.98 2.00
CA HIS A 303 -0.12 -3.79 0.59
C HIS A 303 -1.62 -3.93 0.35
N LEU A 304 -2.41 -4.38 1.33
CA LEU A 304 -3.83 -4.65 1.14
C LEU A 304 -4.58 -3.43 0.61
N GLU A 305 -4.38 -2.29 1.27
CA GLU A 305 -5.07 -1.06 0.91
C GLU A 305 -4.59 -0.53 -0.45
N GLY A 306 -3.30 -0.59 -0.75
CA GLY A 306 -2.76 -0.15 -2.03
C GLY A 306 -3.29 -0.99 -3.20
N ILE A 307 -3.31 -2.31 -3.05
CA ILE A 307 -3.88 -3.24 -4.04
C ILE A 307 -5.38 -2.99 -4.22
N GLU A 308 -6.12 -2.80 -3.13
CA GLU A 308 -7.55 -2.46 -3.16
C GLU A 308 -7.78 -1.16 -3.95
N HIS A 309 -6.99 -0.12 -3.72
CA HIS A 309 -7.10 1.14 -4.46
C HIS A 309 -6.79 0.96 -5.95
N HIS A 310 -5.75 0.21 -6.29
CA HIS A 310 -5.43 -0.10 -7.69
C HIS A 310 -6.54 -0.91 -8.37
N TRP A 311 -7.13 -1.88 -7.66
CA TRP A 311 -8.27 -2.66 -8.13
C TRP A 311 -9.49 -1.79 -8.38
N CYS A 312 -9.86 -0.98 -7.39
CA CYS A 312 -10.98 -0.06 -7.48
C CYS A 312 -10.80 0.95 -8.62
N HIS A 313 -9.59 1.50 -8.79
CA HIS A 313 -9.27 2.40 -9.89
C HIS A 313 -9.39 1.72 -11.26
N ARG A 314 -8.91 0.48 -11.39
CA ARG A 314 -8.97 -0.26 -12.65
C ARG A 314 -10.38 -0.69 -13.02
N TYR A 315 -11.18 -1.14 -12.05
CA TYR A 315 -12.50 -1.73 -12.27
C TYR A 315 -13.69 -0.81 -11.94
N GLY A 316 -13.41 0.44 -11.54
CA GLY A 316 -14.44 1.45 -11.25
C GLY A 316 -15.28 1.11 -10.01
N GLN A 317 -14.62 0.61 -8.96
CA GLN A 317 -15.21 0.35 -7.65
C GLN A 317 -14.76 1.41 -6.64
N VAL A 318 -15.34 1.39 -5.44
CA VAL A 318 -14.97 2.29 -4.34
C VAL A 318 -14.24 1.47 -3.29
N PRO A 319 -13.05 1.90 -2.82
CA PRO A 319 -12.32 1.19 -1.78
C PRO A 319 -13.00 1.36 -0.42
N ARG A 320 -12.86 0.39 0.48
CA ARG A 320 -13.43 0.40 1.84
C ARG A 320 -13.03 1.61 2.68
N ALA A 321 -11.82 2.13 2.46
CA ALA A 321 -11.32 3.30 3.18
C ALA A 321 -12.10 4.58 2.83
N VAL A 322 -12.77 4.61 1.68
CA VAL A 322 -13.59 5.74 1.23
C VAL A 322 -15.04 5.47 1.64
N VAL A 323 -15.34 5.75 2.90
CA VAL A 323 -16.72 5.88 3.37
C VAL A 323 -17.19 7.28 3.01
N PHE A 324 -18.07 7.38 2.01
CA PHE A 324 -18.92 8.57 1.91
C PHE A 324 -19.90 8.50 3.08
N PRO A 325 -19.94 9.49 3.99
CA PRO A 325 -21.03 9.58 4.93
C PRO A 325 -22.34 9.49 4.14
N GLU A 326 -23.29 8.66 4.59
CA GLU A 326 -24.58 8.53 3.91
C GLU A 326 -25.17 9.92 3.69
N GLY A 327 -25.55 10.22 2.44
CA GLY A 327 -26.06 11.52 2.05
C GLY A 327 -25.03 12.53 1.54
N ILE A 328 -23.73 12.19 1.47
CA ILE A 328 -22.74 12.97 0.71
C ILE A 328 -22.57 12.36 -0.68
N ASN A 329 -23.37 12.80 -1.65
CA ASN A 329 -23.10 12.58 -3.06
C ASN A 329 -22.10 13.66 -3.50
N PRO A 330 -20.80 13.38 -3.68
CA PRO A 330 -19.81 14.40 -4.01
C PRO A 330 -20.15 15.14 -5.31
N VAL A 331 -20.94 14.54 -6.21
CA VAL A 331 -21.43 15.19 -7.43
C VAL A 331 -22.83 15.81 -7.24
N GLY A 332 -23.68 15.20 -6.41
CA GLY A 332 -25.06 15.65 -6.16
C GLY A 332 -25.17 16.79 -5.15
N ASP A 333 -24.25 16.88 -4.20
CA ASP A 333 -24.21 17.93 -3.17
C ASP A 333 -23.28 19.08 -3.54
N MET A 334 -22.59 18.98 -4.68
CA MET A 334 -22.07 20.19 -5.30
C MET A 334 -23.25 21.07 -5.67
N ASN A 335 -23.33 22.27 -5.08
CA ASN A 335 -24.29 23.29 -5.50
C ASN A 335 -23.89 23.79 -6.90
N LEU A 336 -24.20 22.99 -7.94
CA LEU A 336 -23.81 23.24 -9.33
C LEU A 336 -24.30 24.61 -9.78
N ARG A 337 -25.45 25.07 -9.27
CA ARG A 337 -25.97 26.40 -9.59
C ARG A 337 -25.05 27.50 -9.08
N GLU A 338 -24.59 27.39 -7.84
CA GLU A 338 -23.65 28.35 -7.24
C GLU A 338 -22.26 28.24 -7.87
N GLY A 339 -21.76 27.03 -8.12
CA GLY A 339 -20.48 26.82 -8.82
C GLY A 339 -20.48 27.36 -10.25
N LEU A 340 -21.56 27.13 -11.02
CA LEU A 340 -21.73 27.69 -12.37
C LEU A 340 -21.93 29.20 -12.33
N PHE A 341 -22.70 29.72 -11.36
CA PHE A 341 -22.86 31.15 -11.17
C PHE A 341 -21.52 31.81 -10.82
N GLN A 342 -20.72 31.23 -9.94
CA GLN A 342 -19.41 31.75 -9.57
C GLN A 342 -18.45 31.75 -10.78
N ARG A 343 -18.47 30.70 -11.61
CA ARG A 343 -17.71 30.66 -12.87
C ARG A 343 -18.15 31.75 -13.85
N LEU A 344 -19.47 31.92 -14.02
CA LEU A 344 -20.04 32.98 -14.85
C LEU A 344 -19.66 34.36 -14.32
N TYR A 345 -19.82 34.59 -13.02
CA TYR A 345 -19.47 35.84 -12.35
C TYR A 345 -17.99 36.16 -12.52
N ASN A 346 -17.10 35.20 -12.26
CA ASN A 346 -15.66 35.36 -12.47
C ASN A 346 -15.32 35.63 -13.94
N TYR A 347 -16.03 35.01 -14.89
CA TYR A 347 -15.84 35.27 -16.32
C TYR A 347 -16.26 36.70 -16.69
N VAL A 348 -17.47 37.12 -16.31
CA VAL A 348 -18.00 38.47 -16.57
C VAL A 348 -17.13 39.54 -15.91
N HIS A 349 -16.71 39.32 -14.67
CA HIS A 349 -15.88 40.27 -13.95
C HIS A 349 -14.49 40.43 -14.59
N ARG A 350 -13.94 39.35 -15.17
CA ARG A 350 -12.71 39.39 -15.97
C ARG A 350 -12.89 40.17 -17.27
N GLU A 351 -13.98 39.95 -18.00
CA GLU A 351 -14.31 40.71 -19.22
C GLU A 351 -14.44 42.21 -18.95
N ILE A 352 -15.07 42.59 -17.84
CA ILE A 352 -15.18 44.00 -17.44
C ILE A 352 -13.80 44.58 -17.08
N ALA A 353 -12.99 43.83 -16.33
CA ALA A 353 -11.66 44.27 -15.93
C ALA A 353 -10.68 44.36 -17.11
N SER A 354 -10.74 43.43 -18.06
CA SER A 354 -9.93 43.45 -19.29
C SER A 354 -10.36 44.58 -20.23
N ALA A 355 -11.66 44.81 -20.38
CA ALA A 355 -12.19 45.94 -21.15
C ALA A 355 -11.74 47.30 -20.58
N ASN A 356 -11.77 47.45 -19.26
CA ASN A 356 -11.33 48.67 -18.58
C ASN A 356 -9.82 48.90 -18.64
N SER A 357 -9.03 47.82 -18.59
CA SER A 357 -7.56 47.89 -18.64
C SER A 357 -6.99 47.86 -20.06
N LYS A 358 -7.81 47.64 -21.10
CA LYS A 358 -7.41 47.45 -22.51
C LYS A 358 -6.31 46.40 -22.70
N GLY A 359 -6.24 45.41 -21.81
CA GLY A 359 -5.24 44.33 -21.81
C GLY A 359 -5.89 42.95 -21.87
N SER A 360 -5.14 41.95 -22.35
CA SER A 360 -5.57 40.55 -22.32
C SER A 360 -5.69 40.05 -20.87
N PRO A 361 -6.72 39.25 -20.53
CA PRO A 361 -6.90 38.74 -19.18
C PRO A 361 -5.72 37.84 -18.77
N ALA A 362 -5.20 38.05 -17.57
CA ALA A 362 -3.96 37.43 -17.10
C ALA A 362 -4.07 35.91 -16.85
N THR A 363 -5.26 35.35 -16.56
CA THR A 363 -5.46 33.92 -16.29
C THR A 363 -6.91 33.43 -16.52
N TYR A 364 -7.04 32.15 -16.92
CA TYR A 364 -8.33 31.45 -17.01
C TYR A 364 -8.77 30.74 -15.72
N ALA A 365 -7.93 30.70 -14.68
CA ALA A 365 -8.24 30.04 -13.41
C ALA A 365 -9.35 30.75 -12.61
N ASP A 366 -10.14 29.97 -11.86
CA ASP A 366 -11.19 30.48 -10.96
C ASP A 366 -10.58 31.19 -9.75
N TRP A 367 -11.09 32.39 -9.40
CA TRP A 367 -10.58 33.25 -8.31
C TRP A 367 -10.67 32.63 -6.89
N ILE A 368 -11.32 31.47 -6.72
CA ILE A 368 -11.46 30.79 -5.42
C ILE A 368 -10.13 30.20 -4.95
N ILE A 369 -9.21 29.88 -5.86
CA ILE A 369 -7.90 29.37 -5.48
C ILE A 369 -7.02 30.58 -5.19
N GLY A 370 -6.73 30.83 -3.91
CA GLY A 370 -5.91 31.97 -3.42
C GLY A 370 -4.46 32.02 -3.90
N TYR A 371 -4.13 31.40 -5.03
CA TYR A 371 -2.84 31.52 -5.72
C TYR A 371 -2.98 32.47 -6.91
N HIS A 372 -2.99 33.77 -6.60
CA HIS A 372 -2.67 34.79 -7.59
C HIS A 372 -1.16 34.81 -7.85
N ARG A 373 -0.70 33.99 -8.81
CA ARG A 373 0.42 34.28 -9.73
C ARG A 373 0.64 33.14 -10.72
N GLU A 374 -0.18 33.11 -11.76
CA GLU A 374 0.18 32.44 -13.01
C GLU A 374 0.05 33.44 -14.17
N SER A 375 0.82 34.53 -14.12
CA SER A 375 1.03 35.35 -15.32
C SER A 375 2.52 35.62 -15.54
N ASN A 376 2.99 35.10 -16.67
CA ASN A 376 4.04 35.62 -17.56
C ASN A 376 5.50 35.15 -17.44
N TRP A 377 5.85 34.06 -16.74
CA TRP A 377 7.28 33.63 -16.65
C TRP A 377 7.60 32.21 -17.16
N GLN A 378 6.65 31.51 -17.80
CA GLN A 378 6.88 30.13 -18.25
C GLN A 378 7.21 29.95 -19.76
N TYR A 379 7.45 31.04 -20.52
CA TYR A 379 7.74 30.94 -21.96
C TYR A 379 9.02 31.65 -22.46
N GLU A 380 9.94 32.10 -21.61
CA GLU A 380 11.14 32.83 -22.07
C GLU A 380 12.49 32.10 -21.93
N HIS A 381 12.56 30.77 -21.73
CA HIS A 381 13.85 30.05 -21.67
C HIS A 381 13.96 28.92 -22.69
N ARG A 382 13.56 29.16 -23.95
CA ARG A 382 13.86 28.23 -25.04
C ARG A 382 14.62 28.78 -26.23
N ASP A 383 15.02 30.05 -26.23
CA ASP A 383 15.99 30.58 -27.18
C ASP A 383 16.94 31.57 -26.49
N MET A 384 18.01 31.05 -25.89
CA MET A 384 19.35 31.64 -25.83
C MET A 384 20.38 30.53 -25.60
#